data_AF-A0A8I1Y478-F1
#
_entry.id   AF-A0A8I1Y478-F1
#
_cell.length_a   1.000
_cell.length_b   1.000
_cell.length_c   1.000
_cell.angle_alpha   90.00
_cell.angle_beta   90.00
_cell.angle_gamma   90.00
#
_symmetry.space_group_name_H-M   'P 1'
#
loop_
_entity.id
_entity.type
_entity.pdbx_description
1 polymer ?
#
loop_
_entity_poly.entity_id
_entity_poly.type
_entity_poly.pdbx_seq_one_letter_code
_entity_poly.pdbx_strand_id
1 'polypeptide(L)'
;MSRRWPNTKHWQDTWEALDRIAGSRKRRYGEELFGLPRGGLRAYIDRHDITHEELVRIEDLIAAAFRAVMEDWRRGLEEIERDARVFDGKSAVRRFEVRTAEIQDCNDYAEAFANQWCEDNVIGWKKEAA
;
A
#
# COMPACT_ATOMS: atom_id res chain seq x y z
N MET A 1 14.83 -23.21 -41.92
CA MET A 1 14.93 -23.78 -40.56
C MET A 1 14.87 -22.64 -39.56
N SER A 2 13.82 -22.52 -38.75
CA SER A 2 13.81 -21.50 -37.68
C SER A 2 14.88 -21.89 -36.66
N ARG A 3 15.94 -21.09 -36.53
CA ARG A 3 16.91 -21.25 -35.44
C ARG A 3 16.12 -21.16 -34.14
N ARG A 4 16.03 -22.29 -33.43
CA ARG A 4 15.46 -22.34 -32.08
C ARG A 4 16.45 -21.57 -31.22
N TRP A 5 16.04 -20.40 -30.74
CA TRP A 5 16.89 -19.59 -29.87
C TRP A 5 17.24 -20.40 -28.62
N PRO A 6 18.50 -20.36 -28.16
CA PRO A 6 18.87 -20.95 -26.88
C PRO A 6 17.94 -20.41 -25.79
N ASN A 7 17.48 -21.27 -24.89
CA ASN A 7 16.74 -20.84 -23.70
C ASN A 7 17.70 -20.93 -22.53
N THR A 8 18.58 -19.93 -22.39
CA THR A 8 19.59 -19.95 -21.32
C THR A 8 18.95 -19.63 -19.98
N LYS A 9 19.56 -20.09 -18.90
CA LYS A 9 19.14 -19.73 -17.54
C LYS A 9 19.18 -18.20 -17.35
N HIS A 10 20.20 -17.54 -17.89
CA HIS A 10 20.34 -16.09 -17.80
C HIS A 10 19.19 -15.34 -18.49
N TRP A 11 18.72 -15.82 -19.64
CA TRP A 11 17.51 -15.29 -20.27
C TRP A 11 16.28 -15.48 -19.40
N GLN A 12 16.10 -16.66 -18.80
CA GLN A 12 14.96 -16.92 -17.90
C GLN A 12 14.99 -15.98 -16.69
N ASP A 13 16.13 -15.88 -16.02
CA ASP A 13 16.32 -15.03 -14.83
C ASP A 13 16.07 -13.55 -15.18
N THR A 14 16.63 -13.07 -16.30
CA THR A 14 16.40 -11.69 -16.77
C THR A 14 14.93 -11.46 -17.14
N TRP A 15 14.30 -12.44 -17.80
CA TRP A 15 12.91 -12.32 -18.22
C TRP A 15 11.95 -12.31 -17.03
N GLU A 16 12.19 -13.13 -16.01
CA GLU A 16 11.45 -13.11 -14.75
C GLU A 16 11.65 -11.80 -13.98
N ALA A 17 12.87 -11.27 -13.97
CA ALA A 17 13.15 -9.98 -13.37
C ALA A 17 12.35 -8.85 -14.04
N LEU A 18 12.37 -8.78 -15.36
CA LEU A 18 11.60 -7.80 -16.13
C LEU A 18 10.09 -7.99 -15.96
N ASP A 19 9.60 -9.23 -15.77
CA ASP A 19 8.20 -9.51 -15.43
C ASP A 19 7.81 -8.92 -14.09
N ARG A 20 8.66 -9.05 -13.06
CA ARG A 20 8.38 -8.44 -11.76
C ARG A 20 8.40 -6.91 -11.79
N ILE A 21 9.22 -6.32 -12.66
CA ILE A 21 9.33 -4.86 -12.78
C ILE A 21 8.15 -4.28 -13.57
N ALA A 22 7.79 -4.87 -14.71
CA ALA A 22 6.88 -4.25 -15.68
C ALA A 22 5.72 -5.15 -16.14
N GLY A 23 5.64 -6.39 -15.64
CA GLY A 23 4.55 -7.34 -15.89
C GLY A 23 4.29 -7.58 -17.38
N SER A 24 3.09 -7.21 -17.83
CA SER A 24 2.69 -7.35 -19.23
C SER A 24 3.57 -6.54 -20.20
N ARG A 25 4.23 -5.47 -19.73
CA ARG A 25 5.11 -4.62 -20.54
C ARG A 25 6.58 -5.06 -20.53
N LYS A 26 6.95 -6.13 -19.81
CA LYS A 26 8.35 -6.59 -19.62
C LYS A 26 9.21 -6.60 -20.88
N ARG A 27 8.66 -7.03 -22.03
CA ARG A 27 9.39 -7.06 -23.30
C ARG A 27 9.80 -5.66 -23.72
N ARG A 28 8.82 -4.78 -23.83
CA ARG A 28 9.02 -3.41 -24.27
C ARG A 28 9.86 -2.62 -23.27
N TYR A 29 9.60 -2.82 -21.98
CA TYR A 29 10.37 -2.20 -20.92
C TYR A 29 11.84 -2.65 -20.95
N GLY A 30 12.10 -3.95 -21.14
CA GLY A 30 13.48 -4.44 -21.29
C GLY A 30 14.17 -3.86 -22.53
N GLU A 31 13.47 -3.76 -23.66
CA GLU A 31 14.01 -3.09 -24.87
C GLU A 31 14.38 -1.63 -24.57
N GLU A 32 13.52 -0.89 -23.89
CA GLU A 32 13.78 0.51 -23.48
C GLU A 32 14.94 0.60 -22.47
N LEU A 33 14.99 -0.28 -21.47
CA LEU A 33 16.02 -0.33 -20.44
C LEU A 33 17.42 -0.53 -21.02
N PHE A 34 17.54 -1.38 -22.04
CA PHE A 34 18.81 -1.67 -22.71
C PHE A 34 19.05 -0.82 -23.97
N GLY A 35 18.17 0.13 -24.31
CA GLY A 35 18.30 0.97 -25.50
C GLY A 35 18.21 0.22 -26.83
N LEU A 36 17.42 -0.85 -26.89
CA LEU A 36 17.32 -1.77 -28.02
C LEU A 36 16.12 -1.46 -28.93
N PRO A 37 16.21 -1.80 -30.23
CA PRO A 37 15.06 -1.79 -31.11
C PRO A 37 14.05 -2.89 -30.74
N ARG A 38 12.80 -2.73 -31.21
CA ARG A 38 11.73 -3.72 -31.02
C ARG A 38 12.15 -5.11 -31.50
N GLY A 39 11.94 -6.11 -30.65
CA GLY A 39 12.33 -7.50 -30.87
C GLY A 39 13.79 -7.83 -30.57
N GLY A 40 14.62 -6.83 -30.23
CA GLY A 40 16.07 -7.01 -30.01
C GLY A 40 16.44 -7.64 -28.67
N LEU A 41 15.53 -7.62 -27.69
CA LEU A 41 15.83 -7.99 -26.30
C LEU A 41 16.38 -9.41 -26.14
N ARG A 42 15.74 -10.40 -26.77
CA ARG A 42 16.19 -11.78 -26.64
C ARG A 42 17.54 -12.02 -27.30
N ALA A 43 17.75 -11.47 -28.49
CA ALA A 43 19.03 -11.59 -29.19
C ALA A 43 20.17 -10.91 -28.42
N TYR A 44 19.88 -9.85 -27.66
CA TYR A 44 20.86 -9.16 -26.84
C TYR A 44 21.31 -9.98 -25.62
N ILE A 45 20.38 -10.64 -24.93
CA ILE A 45 20.61 -11.40 -23.69
C ILE A 45 21.12 -12.82 -23.95
N ASP A 46 20.55 -13.54 -24.92
CA ASP A 46 20.91 -14.94 -25.24
C ASP A 46 22.07 -15.04 -26.26
N ARG A 47 22.87 -13.98 -26.46
CA ARG A 47 23.98 -14.02 -27.41
C ARG A 47 25.07 -14.98 -26.94
N HIS A 48 25.62 -15.76 -27.86
CA HIS A 48 26.59 -16.81 -27.55
C HIS A 48 27.97 -16.29 -27.13
N ASP A 49 28.26 -15.03 -27.43
CA ASP A 49 29.54 -14.35 -27.23
C ASP A 49 29.50 -13.35 -26.06
N ILE A 50 28.47 -13.41 -25.20
CA ILE A 50 28.39 -12.52 -24.05
C ILE A 50 29.51 -12.78 -23.05
N THR A 51 30.22 -11.71 -22.69
CA THR A 51 31.29 -11.79 -21.69
C THR A 51 30.72 -11.73 -20.28
N HIS A 52 31.48 -12.21 -19.28
CA HIS A 52 31.08 -12.08 -17.88
C HIS A 52 30.93 -10.62 -17.44
N GLU A 53 31.79 -9.72 -17.92
CA GLU A 53 31.70 -8.30 -17.61
C GLU A 53 30.39 -7.67 -18.13
N GLU A 54 29.96 -8.07 -19.31
CA GLU A 54 28.69 -7.60 -19.88
C GLU A 54 27.48 -8.18 -19.15
N LEU A 55 27.54 -9.46 -18.73
CA LEU A 55 26.51 -10.06 -17.88
C LEU A 55 26.33 -9.27 -16.58
N VAL A 56 27.42 -8.91 -15.90
CA VAL A 56 27.37 -8.10 -14.68
C VAL A 56 26.71 -6.74 -14.94
N ARG A 57 27.02 -6.08 -16.07
CA ARG A 57 26.38 -4.81 -16.42
C ARG A 57 24.86 -4.95 -16.64
N ILE A 58 24.43 -6.05 -17.27
CA ILE A 58 23.01 -6.35 -17.45
C ILE A 58 22.34 -6.52 -16.09
N GLU A 59 22.95 -7.31 -15.20
CA GLU A 59 22.45 -7.56 -13.85
C GLU A 59 22.37 -6.26 -13.02
N ASP A 60 23.38 -5.40 -13.10
CA ASP A 60 23.41 -4.10 -12.43
C ASP A 60 22.31 -3.16 -12.92
N LEU A 61 22.04 -3.14 -14.23
CA LEU A 61 20.94 -2.37 -14.82
C LEU A 61 19.58 -2.86 -14.32
N ILE A 62 19.37 -4.17 -14.28
CA ILE A 62 18.15 -4.77 -13.75
C ILE A 62 18.00 -4.47 -12.26
N ALA A 63 19.08 -4.58 -11.48
CA ALA A 63 19.07 -4.26 -10.06
C ALA A 63 18.76 -2.77 -9.81
N ALA A 64 19.27 -1.87 -10.66
CA ALA A 64 18.94 -0.45 -10.61
C ALA A 64 17.45 -0.19 -10.93
N ALA A 65 16.90 -0.90 -11.92
CA ALA A 65 15.47 -0.83 -12.24
C ALA A 65 14.59 -1.30 -11.07
N PHE A 66 14.95 -2.39 -10.39
CA PHE A 66 14.25 -2.80 -9.16
C PHE A 66 14.30 -1.73 -8.07
N ARG A 67 15.47 -1.09 -7.86
CA ARG A 67 15.60 0.00 -6.88
C ARG A 67 14.69 1.18 -7.21
N ALA A 68 14.55 1.53 -8.48
CA ALA A 68 13.64 2.59 -8.91
C ALA A 68 12.17 2.23 -8.59
N VAL A 69 11.74 0.99 -8.87
CA VAL A 69 10.38 0.51 -8.52
C VAL A 69 10.14 0.58 -7.01
N MET A 70 11.10 0.13 -6.20
CA MET A 70 10.97 0.20 -4.74
C MET A 70 10.84 1.64 -4.24
N GLU A 71 11.57 2.57 -4.83
CA GLU A 71 11.51 3.99 -4.46
C GLU A 71 10.17 4.63 -4.84
N ASP A 72 9.61 4.27 -5.99
CA ASP A 72 8.26 4.71 -6.38
C ASP A 72 7.19 4.16 -5.43
N TRP A 73 7.31 2.88 -5.03
CA TRP A 73 6.40 2.29 -4.04
C TRP A 73 6.52 2.95 -2.68
N ARG A 74 7.72 3.28 -2.21
CA ARG A 74 7.90 4.01 -0.95
C ARG A 74 7.18 5.35 -0.97
N ARG A 75 7.37 6.13 -2.04
CA ARG A 75 6.66 7.41 -2.22
C ARG A 75 5.15 7.24 -2.23
N GLY A 76 4.64 6.24 -2.95
CA GLY A 76 3.20 5.94 -2.94
C GLY A 76 2.66 5.54 -1.57
N LEU A 77 3.43 4.77 -0.79
CA LEU A 77 3.06 4.41 0.59
C LEU A 77 3.05 5.61 1.53
N GLU A 78 4.01 6.54 1.40
CA GLU A 78 4.03 7.78 2.18
C GLU A 78 2.82 8.68 1.87
N GLU A 79 2.40 8.74 0.61
CA GLU A 79 1.19 9.46 0.21
C GLU A 79 -0.08 8.82 0.81
N ILE A 80 -0.21 7.49 0.73
CA ILE A 80 -1.32 6.75 1.33
C ILE A 80 -1.36 6.96 2.85
N GLU A 81 -0.20 6.96 3.53
CA GLU A 81 -0.13 7.22 4.96
C GLU A 81 -0.60 8.64 5.30
N ARG A 82 -0.21 9.64 4.50
CA ARG A 82 -0.68 11.02 4.66
C ARG A 82 -2.20 11.11 4.50
N ASP A 83 -2.74 10.47 3.47
CA ASP A 83 -4.18 10.46 3.21
C ASP A 83 -4.96 9.75 4.32
N ALA A 84 -4.43 8.65 4.86
CA ALA A 84 -5.00 7.95 6.00
C ALA A 84 -5.08 8.86 7.23
N ARG A 85 -4.01 9.62 7.54
CA ARG A 85 -4.01 10.59 8.65
C ARG A 85 -5.06 11.69 8.45
N VAL A 86 -5.19 12.21 7.22
CA VAL A 86 -6.21 13.22 6.89
C VAL A 86 -7.62 12.65 7.08
N PHE A 87 -7.86 11.42 6.64
CA PHE A 87 -9.13 10.74 6.82
C PHE A 87 -9.44 10.52 8.31
N ASP A 88 -8.49 10.03 9.09
CA ASP A 88 -8.65 9.83 10.53
C ASP A 88 -8.95 11.15 11.25
N GLY A 89 -8.23 12.24 10.94
CA GLY A 89 -8.51 13.56 11.49
C GLY A 89 -9.93 14.06 11.17
N LYS A 90 -10.40 13.89 9.93
CA LYS A 90 -11.78 14.24 9.53
C LYS A 90 -12.83 13.38 10.23
N SER A 91 -12.51 12.13 10.54
CA SER A 91 -13.43 11.23 11.23
C SER A 91 -13.39 11.36 12.76
N ALA A 92 -12.32 11.92 13.32
CA ALA A 92 -12.13 12.07 14.75
C ALA A 92 -13.23 12.92 15.41
N VAL A 93 -13.63 14.02 14.76
CA VAL A 93 -14.73 14.89 15.26
C VAL A 93 -16.03 14.09 15.36
N ARG A 94 -16.41 13.37 14.29
CA ARG A 94 -17.61 12.52 14.30
C ARG A 94 -17.54 11.41 15.36
N ARG A 95 -16.38 10.75 15.50
CA ARG A 95 -16.16 9.71 16.53
C ARG A 95 -16.30 10.30 17.94
N PHE A 96 -15.81 11.53 18.14
CA PHE A 96 -15.95 12.26 19.40
C PHE A 96 -17.41 12.63 19.69
N GLU A 97 -18.11 13.22 18.71
CA GLU A 97 -19.52 13.59 18.82
C GLU A 97 -20.41 12.41 19.20
N VAL A 98 -20.24 11.26 18.54
CA VAL A 98 -20.97 10.03 18.88
C VAL A 98 -20.71 9.62 20.32
N ARG A 99 -19.44 9.60 20.73
CA ARG A 99 -19.07 9.19 22.09
C ARG A 99 -19.56 10.15 23.16
N THR A 100 -19.58 11.45 22.89
CA THR A 100 -20.16 12.45 23.80
C THR A 100 -21.67 12.26 23.95
N ALA A 101 -22.39 11.96 22.85
CA ALA A 101 -23.81 11.66 22.92
C ALA A 101 -24.08 10.39 23.76
N GLU A 102 -23.32 9.31 23.56
CA GLU A 102 -23.44 8.08 24.36
C GLU A 102 -23.22 8.32 25.86
N ILE A 103 -22.25 9.16 26.22
CA ILE A 103 -21.99 9.54 27.62
C ILE A 103 -23.17 10.33 28.19
N GLN A 104 -23.73 11.26 27.42
CA GLN A 104 -24.88 12.05 27.85
C GLN A 104 -26.08 11.13 28.11
N ASP A 105 -26.38 10.21 27.18
CA ASP A 105 -27.47 9.23 27.36
C ASP A 105 -27.27 8.41 28.65
N CYS A 106 -26.06 7.91 28.90
CA CYS A 106 -25.76 7.18 30.14
C CYS A 106 -25.96 8.03 31.41
N ASN A 107 -25.56 9.30 31.37
CA ASN A 107 -25.74 10.22 32.50
C ASN A 107 -27.24 10.48 32.75
N ASP A 108 -28.00 10.71 31.69
CA ASP A 108 -29.45 10.94 31.77
C ASP A 108 -30.17 9.72 32.37
N TYR A 109 -29.79 8.50 31.96
CA TYR A 109 -30.30 7.27 32.56
C TYR A 109 -29.94 7.12 34.04
N ALA A 110 -28.70 7.44 34.42
CA ALA A 110 -28.25 7.35 35.80
C ALA A 110 -28.98 8.37 36.70
N GLU A 111 -29.18 9.59 36.21
CA GLU A 111 -29.90 10.64 36.92
C GLU A 111 -31.40 10.31 37.07
N ALA A 112 -32.04 9.79 36.01
CA ALA A 112 -33.42 9.32 36.07
C ALA A 112 -33.59 8.18 37.09
N PHE A 113 -32.68 7.20 37.09
CA PHE A 113 -32.68 6.12 38.08
C PHE A 113 -32.49 6.64 39.51
N ALA A 114 -31.53 7.54 39.72
CA ALA A 114 -31.28 8.12 41.03
C ALA A 114 -32.47 8.92 41.56
N ASN A 115 -33.11 9.72 40.69
CA ASN A 115 -34.32 10.47 41.04
C ASN A 115 -35.47 9.54 41.41
N GLN A 116 -35.75 8.50 40.61
CA GLN A 116 -36.79 7.53 40.90
C GLN A 116 -36.53 6.80 42.23
N TRP A 117 -35.28 6.35 42.45
CA TRP A 117 -34.92 5.68 43.70
C TRP A 117 -35.13 6.59 44.92
N CYS A 118 -34.74 7.86 44.82
CA CYS A 118 -34.98 8.85 45.87
C CYS A 118 -36.46 9.09 46.12
N GLU A 119 -37.29 9.16 45.08
CA GLU A 119 -38.75 9.31 45.21
C GLU A 119 -39.38 8.08 45.90
N ASP A 120 -38.90 6.88 45.60
CA ASP A 120 -39.44 5.63 46.15
C ASP A 120 -38.93 5.34 47.58
N ASN A 121 -37.73 5.81 47.95
CA ASN A 121 -37.04 5.38 49.18
C ASN A 121 -36.72 6.53 50.17
N VAL A 122 -36.74 7.80 49.75
CA VAL A 122 -36.47 8.95 50.61
C VAL A 122 -37.76 9.74 50.86
N ILE A 123 -38.39 9.48 52.00
CA ILE A 123 -39.58 10.22 52.45
C ILE A 123 -39.18 11.64 52.86
N GLY A 124 -39.46 12.63 52.00
CA GLY A 124 -39.57 14.04 52.44
C GLY A 124 -38.77 15.12 51.68
N TRP A 125 -37.94 14.82 50.68
CA TRP A 125 -37.00 15.84 50.16
C TRP A 125 -37.55 16.79 49.08
N LYS A 126 -38.75 16.54 48.52
CA LYS A 126 -39.46 17.45 47.59
C LYS A 126 -40.84 17.90 48.11
N LYS A 127 -41.09 17.84 49.42
CA LYS A 127 -42.32 18.39 50.01
C LYS A 127 -42.03 19.69 50.73
N GLU A 128 -41.68 20.74 50.00
CA GLU A 128 -41.93 22.14 50.42
C GLU A 128 -41.54 23.11 49.29
N ALA A 129 -42.50 23.34 48.38
CA ALA A 129 -42.78 24.65 47.81
C ALA A 129 -44.22 24.60 47.28
N ALA A 130 -45.14 24.99 48.15
CA ALA A 130 -46.51 25.35 47.81
C ALA A 130 -46.56 26.65 47.00
#